data_AF-A0A8J9ZGA6-F1
#
_entry.id   AF-A0A8J9ZGA6-F1
#
_cell.length_a   1.000
_cell.length_b   1.000
_cell.length_c   1.000
_cell.angle_alpha   90.00
_cell.angle_beta   90.00
_cell.angle_gamma   90.00
#
_symmetry.space_group_name_H-M   'P 1'
#
loop_
_entity.id
_entity.type
_entity.pdbx_description
1 polymer ?
#
loop_
_entity_poly.entity_id
_entity_poly.type
_entity_poly.pdbx_seq_one_letter_code
_entity_poly.pdbx_strand_id
1 'polypeptide(L)'
;MYFASPNLSWLDAVISRKKLFSDEFSQHLRTARSCDCALPYPTMSTGSAAFKLTLGDQRVLREDEHHVAFLDPTPNLGGATVVMCKDQQAKDLWTLTDEQFVGLMLATKQIAQHVAAKLKVRRCAMVANSKVRGHAHTLILPLDSLGEKWAPVLAEEMAFSTVYPGYVTTKSGPRAEDSILDDVQSRILQANQCNLPDNDEASQSHPQFSPDTTFYGEASDDNLFARIVRGELQQWRVWEDRDHVAFLTPFPNTLGYTVVVPRTHLSSDIFSLPTNDYIKLLQCAKTVGMLIRKGLNTEGFAIVCEGMEIDYAHVKVIPVHATSASMEPVEPMYMERYPGFVTSRPGPPVSVDYLDSIESLLKMQ
;
A
#
# COMPACT_ATOMS: atom_id res chain seq x y z
N MET A 1 13.93 -35.00 -17.35
CA MET A 1 12.84 -34.02 -17.59
C MET A 1 12.94 -32.97 -16.50
N TYR A 2 13.50 -31.81 -16.82
CA TYR A 2 13.57 -30.69 -15.89
C TYR A 2 12.18 -30.07 -15.77
N PHE A 3 11.59 -30.09 -14.58
CA PHE A 3 10.43 -29.26 -14.26
C PHE A 3 10.93 -27.82 -14.13
N ALA A 4 10.60 -26.97 -15.10
CA ALA A 4 10.75 -25.53 -14.97
C ALA A 4 9.80 -25.07 -13.86
N SER A 5 10.33 -24.46 -12.80
CA SER A 5 9.52 -23.84 -11.75
C SER A 5 8.75 -22.64 -12.34
N PRO A 6 7.42 -22.54 -12.11
CA PRO A 6 6.60 -21.45 -12.60
C PRO A 6 6.96 -20.07 -12.00
N ASN A 7 7.84 -20.00 -10.99
CA ASN A 7 8.18 -18.74 -10.30
C ASN A 7 9.32 -17.94 -10.96
N LEU A 8 10.18 -18.59 -11.76
CA LEU A 8 11.18 -17.89 -12.59
C LEU A 8 10.53 -17.09 -13.73
N SER A 9 9.35 -17.51 -14.20
CA SER A 9 8.67 -16.85 -15.31
C SER A 9 8.09 -15.48 -14.94
N TRP A 10 7.88 -15.15 -13.66
CA TRP A 10 7.43 -13.79 -13.27
C TRP A 10 8.56 -12.77 -13.44
N LEU A 11 9.74 -13.05 -12.88
CA LEU A 11 10.90 -12.15 -13.00
C LEU A 11 11.24 -12.00 -14.48
N ASP A 12 11.26 -13.10 -15.24
CA ASP A 12 11.51 -13.08 -16.68
C ASP A 12 10.38 -12.39 -17.47
N ALA A 13 9.11 -12.55 -17.10
CA ALA A 13 7.99 -11.85 -17.75
C ALA A 13 8.00 -10.35 -17.48
N VAL A 14 8.33 -9.90 -16.27
CA VAL A 14 8.45 -8.48 -15.93
C VAL A 14 9.74 -7.89 -16.52
N ILE A 15 10.87 -8.61 -16.48
CA ILE A 15 12.16 -8.19 -17.05
C ILE A 15 12.13 -8.15 -18.59
N SER A 16 11.36 -9.02 -19.25
CA SER A 16 11.25 -9.04 -20.72
C SER A 16 10.58 -7.77 -21.30
N ARG A 17 9.89 -6.98 -20.48
CA ARG A 17 9.29 -5.68 -20.85
C ARG A 17 10.34 -4.54 -20.77
N LYS A 18 11.37 -4.58 -21.62
CA LYS A 18 12.42 -3.53 -21.72
C LYS A 18 12.04 -2.38 -22.67
N LYS A 19 12.09 -1.14 -22.13
CA LYS A 19 12.29 0.22 -22.72
C LYS A 19 11.33 1.19 -22.00
N LEU A 20 11.66 2.37 -21.52
CA LEU A 20 12.75 3.36 -21.65
C LEU A 20 12.83 4.10 -20.31
N PHE A 21 13.99 4.63 -19.89
CA PHE A 21 14.11 5.90 -19.16
C PHE A 21 15.60 6.26 -18.88
N SER A 22 16.02 7.49 -19.18
CA SER A 22 17.27 8.08 -18.63
C SER A 22 17.23 9.58 -18.30
N ASP A 23 16.22 10.37 -18.71
CA ASP A 23 16.43 11.83 -18.75
C ASP A 23 15.65 12.65 -17.70
N GLU A 24 14.45 12.26 -17.26
CA GLU A 24 13.69 13.04 -16.24
C GLU A 24 14.23 12.87 -14.80
N PHE A 25 15.05 11.84 -14.57
CA PHE A 25 15.51 11.43 -13.24
C PHE A 25 16.54 12.39 -12.62
N SER A 26 17.47 12.93 -13.43
CA SER A 26 18.61 13.71 -12.93
C SER A 26 18.28 15.14 -12.49
N GLN A 27 17.10 15.66 -12.88
CA GLN A 27 16.80 17.08 -12.74
C GLN A 27 16.11 17.45 -11.41
N HIS A 28 15.41 16.52 -10.76
CA HIS A 28 14.56 16.82 -9.59
C HIS A 28 15.25 16.65 -8.22
N LEU A 29 16.41 16.01 -8.13
CA LEU A 29 17.16 15.86 -6.87
C LEU A 29 17.71 17.18 -6.28
N ARG A 30 17.49 18.34 -6.93
CA ARG A 30 18.07 19.63 -6.52
C ARG A 30 17.09 20.68 -6.03
N THR A 31 15.78 20.49 -6.13
CA THR A 31 14.82 21.55 -5.81
C THR A 31 13.51 21.03 -5.24
N ALA A 32 13.39 21.01 -3.92
CA ALA A 32 12.11 20.96 -3.23
C ALA A 32 11.99 22.23 -2.36
N ARG A 33 11.14 23.17 -2.78
CA ARG A 33 10.60 24.22 -1.92
C ARG A 33 9.09 23.99 -1.80
N SER A 34 8.61 24.13 -0.57
CA SER A 34 7.22 23.95 -0.14
C SER A 34 6.26 24.89 -0.86
N CYS A 35 5.09 24.37 -1.28
CA CYS A 35 3.91 25.18 -1.58
C CYS A 35 2.63 24.42 -1.18
N ASP A 36 1.80 25.09 -0.39
CA ASP A 36 0.45 24.68 0.00
C ASP A 36 -0.53 24.84 -1.16
N CYS A 37 -1.27 23.78 -1.53
CA CYS A 37 -2.43 23.86 -2.42
C CYS A 37 -3.48 22.82 -2.00
N ALA A 38 -4.69 23.29 -1.65
CA ALA A 38 -5.84 22.47 -1.26
C ALA A 38 -6.68 22.06 -2.48
N LEU A 39 -7.14 20.81 -2.50
CA LEU A 39 -8.07 20.23 -3.49
C LEU A 39 -9.54 20.54 -3.14
N PRO A 40 -10.47 20.48 -4.11
CA PRO A 40 -11.89 20.69 -3.88
C PRO A 40 -12.53 19.40 -3.32
N TYR A 41 -12.26 19.13 -2.05
CA TYR A 41 -13.21 18.44 -1.17
C TYR A 41 -13.78 19.51 -0.23
N PRO A 42 -15.02 19.38 0.28
CA PRO A 42 -15.68 20.45 1.03
C PRO A 42 -14.72 21.05 2.07
N THR A 43 -14.45 22.34 1.94
CA THR A 43 -13.50 23.05 2.77
C THR A 43 -14.03 23.17 4.20
N MET A 44 -13.18 22.84 5.17
CA MET A 44 -13.47 23.05 6.58
C MET A 44 -13.38 24.54 6.91
N SER A 45 -14.50 25.19 7.24
CA SER A 45 -14.48 26.51 7.86
C SER A 45 -14.04 26.37 9.32
N THR A 46 -12.97 27.07 9.69
CA THR A 46 -12.50 27.19 11.08
C THR A 46 -13.55 27.89 11.94
N GLY A 47 -14.33 27.11 12.68
CA GLY A 47 -15.31 27.61 13.63
C GLY A 47 -15.53 26.57 14.74
N SER A 48 -15.22 26.98 15.97
CA SER A 48 -15.45 26.23 17.21
C SER A 48 -16.92 25.84 17.38
N ALA A 49 -17.31 24.67 16.87
CA ALA A 49 -18.48 23.90 17.27
C ALA A 49 -18.27 22.45 16.81
N ALA A 50 -18.44 21.48 17.71
CA ALA A 50 -18.20 20.07 17.45
C ALA A 50 -18.83 19.59 16.13
N PHE A 51 -18.01 19.22 15.15
CA PHE A 51 -18.47 18.63 13.89
C PHE A 51 -19.04 17.23 14.18
N LYS A 52 -20.37 17.10 14.16
CA LYS A 52 -21.00 15.81 13.88
C LYS A 52 -20.70 15.52 12.40
N LEU A 53 -20.03 14.41 12.10
CA LEU A 53 -20.04 13.86 10.75
C LEU A 53 -21.53 13.72 10.36
N THR A 54 -22.04 14.57 9.48
CA THR A 54 -23.41 14.42 8.99
C THR A 54 -23.40 13.27 8.01
N LEU A 55 -23.49 12.04 8.55
CA LEU A 55 -23.63 10.75 7.86
C LEU A 55 -24.91 10.64 6.98
N GLY A 56 -25.60 11.75 6.73
CA GLY A 56 -27.01 11.80 6.31
C GLY A 56 -27.35 11.09 5.00
N ASP A 57 -26.37 10.88 4.11
CA ASP A 57 -26.56 10.17 2.84
C ASP A 57 -25.61 8.95 2.65
N GLN A 58 -24.67 8.73 3.58
CA GLN A 58 -23.74 7.60 3.48
C GLN A 58 -24.44 6.31 3.92
N ARG A 59 -24.33 5.26 3.11
CA ARG A 59 -24.85 3.92 3.45
C ARG A 59 -23.95 3.25 4.46
N VAL A 60 -24.20 3.56 5.73
CA VAL A 60 -23.48 3.02 6.88
C VAL A 60 -23.77 1.52 6.99
N LEU A 61 -22.71 0.73 6.86
CA LEU A 61 -22.75 -0.71 7.00
C LEU A 61 -22.61 -1.13 8.46
N ARG A 62 -21.77 -0.40 9.21
CA ARG A 62 -21.50 -0.61 10.62
C ARG A 62 -20.93 0.66 11.25
N GLU A 63 -21.32 0.93 12.48
CA GLU A 63 -20.73 1.97 13.30
C GLU A 63 -20.50 1.44 14.72
N ASP A 64 -19.32 1.69 15.28
CA ASP A 64 -19.03 1.46 16.69
C ASP A 64 -18.57 2.77 17.37
N GLU A 65 -18.06 2.67 18.60
CA GLU A 65 -17.60 3.83 19.35
C GLU A 65 -16.48 4.59 18.63
N HIS A 66 -15.59 3.87 17.95
CA HIS A 66 -14.35 4.41 17.40
C HIS A 66 -14.31 4.46 15.87
N HIS A 67 -15.10 3.65 15.17
CA HIS A 67 -15.04 3.49 13.72
C HIS A 67 -16.42 3.57 13.07
N VAL A 68 -16.42 3.97 11.81
CA VAL A 68 -17.58 3.87 10.93
C VAL A 68 -17.16 3.26 9.59
N ALA A 69 -17.99 2.36 9.09
CA ALA A 69 -17.84 1.72 7.79
C ALA A 69 -19.05 2.03 6.91
N PHE A 70 -18.81 2.49 5.69
CA PHE A 70 -19.86 2.88 4.75
C PHE A 70 -19.45 2.63 3.29
N LEU A 71 -20.44 2.52 2.40
CA LEU A 71 -20.18 2.34 0.97
C LEU A 71 -19.54 3.58 0.35
N ASP A 72 -18.52 3.37 -0.50
CA ASP A 72 -17.93 4.45 -1.28
C ASP A 72 -18.94 4.95 -2.32
N PRO A 73 -19.33 6.25 -2.30
CA PRO A 73 -20.25 6.81 -3.29
C PRO A 73 -19.63 6.97 -4.69
N THR A 74 -18.31 6.81 -4.80
CA THR A 74 -17.55 6.90 -6.05
C THR A 74 -16.64 5.66 -6.19
N PRO A 75 -17.19 4.44 -6.19
CA PRO A 75 -16.41 3.22 -6.12
C PRO A 75 -15.66 2.99 -7.43
N ASN A 76 -14.39 2.60 -7.38
CA ASN A 76 -13.64 2.15 -8.56
C ASN A 76 -13.77 0.64 -8.84
N LEU A 77 -14.26 -0.11 -7.86
CA LEU A 77 -14.66 -1.52 -7.93
C LEU A 77 -16.00 -1.67 -7.20
N GLY A 78 -16.89 -2.50 -7.74
CA GLY A 78 -18.21 -2.72 -7.16
C GLY A 78 -18.15 -3.12 -5.69
N GLY A 79 -18.96 -2.47 -4.85
CA GLY A 79 -18.99 -2.74 -3.40
C GLY A 79 -17.80 -2.19 -2.61
N ALA A 80 -17.00 -1.28 -3.18
CA ALA A 80 -15.93 -0.62 -2.44
C ALA A 80 -16.47 0.03 -1.16
N THR A 81 -15.76 -0.21 -0.06
CA THR A 81 -16.22 0.15 1.29
C THR A 81 -15.13 0.94 2.01
N VAL A 82 -15.49 2.06 2.61
CA VAL A 82 -14.58 2.89 3.40
C VAL A 82 -14.74 2.53 4.88
N VAL A 83 -13.63 2.37 5.59
CA VAL A 83 -13.59 2.27 7.06
C VAL A 83 -12.70 3.40 7.58
N MET A 84 -13.20 4.20 8.51
CA MET A 84 -12.47 5.35 9.07
C MET A 84 -12.65 5.46 10.58
N CYS A 85 -11.67 6.09 11.23
CA CYS A 85 -11.77 6.47 12.63
C CYS A 85 -12.73 7.66 12.80
N LYS A 86 -13.52 7.66 13.86
CA LYS A 86 -14.42 8.75 14.25
C LYS A 86 -13.70 9.90 14.95
N ASP A 87 -12.49 9.65 15.47
CA ASP A 87 -11.65 10.68 16.07
C ASP A 87 -11.21 11.71 15.03
N GLN A 88 -11.55 12.98 15.25
CA GLN A 88 -11.20 14.08 14.36
C GLN A 88 -9.69 14.37 14.32
N GLN A 89 -8.94 13.92 15.34
CA GLN A 89 -7.48 14.04 15.35
C GLN A 89 -6.79 12.94 14.53
N ALA A 90 -7.51 11.89 14.14
CA ALA A 90 -7.03 10.79 13.29
C ALA A 90 -6.95 11.21 11.80
N LYS A 91 -6.13 12.23 11.51
CA LYS A 91 -5.99 12.80 10.15
C LYS A 91 -5.17 11.91 9.23
N ASP A 92 -4.02 11.43 9.70
CA ASP A 92 -3.08 10.71 8.87
C ASP A 92 -2.72 9.32 9.44
N LEU A 93 -2.44 8.35 8.57
CA LEU A 93 -2.01 7.01 8.97
C LEU A 93 -0.78 7.04 9.89
N TRP A 94 0.15 7.96 9.63
CA TRP A 94 1.39 8.11 10.41
C TRP A 94 1.21 8.93 11.69
N THR A 95 0.08 9.59 11.89
CA THR A 95 -0.21 10.31 13.15
C THR A 95 -1.08 9.49 14.09
N LEU A 96 -1.68 8.38 13.63
CA LEU A 96 -2.46 7.49 14.48
C LEU A 96 -1.58 6.92 15.61
N THR A 97 -2.14 6.86 16.82
CA THR A 97 -1.55 6.05 17.90
C THR A 97 -1.55 4.57 17.48
N ASP A 98 -0.78 3.74 18.18
CA ASP A 98 -0.78 2.30 17.87
C ASP A 98 -2.13 1.66 18.16
N GLU A 99 -2.82 2.09 19.22
CA GLU A 99 -4.18 1.65 19.52
C GLU A 99 -5.16 2.02 18.40
N GLN A 100 -5.14 3.27 17.93
CA GLN A 100 -6.00 3.73 16.83
C GLN A 100 -5.70 2.98 15.53
N PHE A 101 -4.42 2.78 15.21
CA PHE A 101 -4.02 2.06 14.01
C PHE A 101 -4.47 0.59 14.07
N VAL A 102 -4.21 -0.09 15.19
CA VAL A 102 -4.65 -1.48 15.39
C VAL A 102 -6.18 -1.59 15.34
N GLY A 103 -6.89 -0.68 16.01
CA GLY A 103 -8.34 -0.60 15.99
C GLY A 103 -8.88 -0.47 14.57
N LEU A 104 -8.33 0.46 13.78
CA LEU A 104 -8.70 0.65 12.38
C LEU A 104 -8.46 -0.62 11.56
N MET A 105 -7.27 -1.23 11.67
CA MET A 105 -6.93 -2.44 10.91
C MET A 105 -7.82 -3.63 11.30
N LEU A 106 -8.18 -3.78 12.57
CA LEU A 106 -9.11 -4.83 13.03
C LEU A 106 -10.52 -4.61 12.49
N ALA A 107 -11.01 -3.37 12.54
CA ALA A 107 -12.31 -3.01 11.95
C ALA A 107 -12.31 -3.31 10.44
N THR A 108 -11.26 -2.89 9.72
CA THR A 108 -11.09 -3.18 8.29
C THR A 108 -11.12 -4.66 7.98
N LYS A 109 -10.41 -5.49 8.76
CA LYS A 109 -10.41 -6.95 8.58
C LYS A 109 -11.83 -7.53 8.71
N GLN A 110 -12.56 -7.15 9.75
CA GLN A 110 -13.92 -7.62 10.00
C GLN A 110 -14.88 -7.21 8.87
N ILE A 111 -14.80 -5.96 8.43
CA ILE A 111 -15.63 -5.46 7.32
C ILE A 111 -15.24 -6.16 6.01
N ALA A 112 -13.96 -6.34 5.71
CA ALA A 112 -13.52 -6.98 4.48
C ALA A 112 -13.97 -8.44 4.39
N GLN A 113 -13.88 -9.19 5.49
CA GLN A 113 -14.41 -10.56 5.57
C GLN A 113 -15.93 -10.60 5.36
N HIS A 114 -16.66 -9.64 5.93
CA HIS A 114 -18.11 -9.54 5.74
C HIS A 114 -18.47 -9.23 4.28
N VAL A 115 -17.81 -8.22 3.69
CA VAL A 115 -17.99 -7.81 2.30
C VAL A 115 -17.69 -8.98 1.36
N ALA A 116 -16.58 -9.68 1.57
CA ALA A 116 -16.21 -10.84 0.77
C ALA A 116 -17.30 -11.93 0.81
N ALA A 117 -17.77 -12.27 2.02
CA ALA A 117 -18.79 -13.29 2.20
C ALA A 117 -20.13 -12.93 1.54
N LYS A 118 -20.58 -11.68 1.68
CA LYS A 118 -21.89 -11.21 1.18
C LYS A 118 -21.92 -10.97 -0.32
N LEU A 119 -20.86 -10.40 -0.88
CA LEU A 119 -20.73 -10.21 -2.32
C LEU A 119 -20.25 -11.48 -3.04
N LYS A 120 -19.94 -12.55 -2.29
CA LYS A 120 -19.45 -13.83 -2.80
C LYS A 120 -18.17 -13.68 -3.63
N VAL A 121 -17.35 -12.68 -3.30
CA VAL A 121 -16.00 -12.55 -3.85
C VAL A 121 -15.03 -13.36 -3.00
N ARG A 122 -13.98 -13.89 -3.64
CA ARG A 122 -13.01 -14.74 -2.94
C ARG A 122 -12.05 -13.94 -2.05
N ARG A 123 -11.76 -12.71 -2.44
CA ARG A 123 -10.76 -11.86 -1.79
C ARG A 123 -11.18 -10.40 -1.85
N CYS A 124 -10.67 -9.63 -0.91
CA CYS A 124 -10.69 -8.17 -0.95
C CYS A 124 -9.24 -7.68 -0.89
N ALA A 125 -8.97 -6.58 -1.59
CA ALA A 125 -7.78 -5.78 -1.37
C ALA A 125 -8.07 -4.64 -0.38
N MET A 126 -7.00 -4.01 0.11
CA MET A 126 -7.05 -2.85 0.99
C MET A 126 -6.13 -1.77 0.46
N VAL A 127 -6.62 -0.54 0.36
CA VAL A 127 -5.79 0.67 0.22
C VAL A 127 -6.02 1.55 1.44
N ALA A 128 -4.99 1.75 2.25
CA ALA A 128 -5.02 2.71 3.35
C ALA A 128 -4.24 3.96 2.93
N ASN A 129 -4.89 5.12 3.02
CA ASN A 129 -4.25 6.41 2.80
C ASN A 129 -4.99 7.52 3.58
N SER A 130 -4.48 8.75 3.49
CA SER A 130 -5.05 9.90 4.20
C SER A 130 -5.31 11.10 3.28
N LYS A 131 -4.44 11.32 2.28
CA LYS A 131 -4.52 12.47 1.37
C LYS A 131 -5.80 12.57 0.54
N VAL A 132 -6.42 11.44 0.18
CA VAL A 132 -7.57 11.47 -0.76
C VAL A 132 -8.84 11.99 -0.09
N ARG A 133 -9.04 11.70 1.20
CA ARG A 133 -10.28 12.03 1.94
C ARG A 133 -10.07 12.96 3.14
N GLY A 134 -8.83 13.40 3.40
CA GLY A 134 -8.49 14.29 4.51
C GLY A 134 -8.54 13.66 5.91
N HIS A 135 -8.70 12.33 5.97
CA HIS A 135 -8.79 11.55 7.20
C HIS A 135 -8.15 10.17 7.00
N ALA A 136 -7.65 9.58 8.08
CA ALA A 136 -7.07 8.24 8.06
C ALA A 136 -8.19 7.21 7.84
N HIS A 137 -8.09 6.49 6.74
CA HIS A 137 -9.09 5.49 6.37
C HIS A 137 -8.45 4.33 5.62
N THR A 138 -9.24 3.27 5.51
CA THR A 138 -8.98 2.17 4.59
C THR A 138 -10.12 2.09 3.58
N LEU A 139 -9.76 1.77 2.35
CA LEU A 139 -10.66 1.45 1.25
C LEU A 139 -10.53 -0.05 0.98
N ILE A 140 -11.61 -0.77 1.24
CA ILE A 140 -11.76 -2.19 0.96
C ILE A 140 -12.28 -2.33 -0.46
N LEU A 141 -11.61 -3.16 -1.25
CA LEU A 141 -11.87 -3.34 -2.67
C LEU A 141 -12.18 -4.82 -2.96
N PRO A 142 -13.46 -5.19 -3.19
CA PRO A 142 -13.82 -6.55 -3.60
C PRO A 142 -13.15 -6.93 -4.92
N LEU A 143 -12.41 -8.05 -4.93
CA LEU A 143 -11.73 -8.54 -6.12
C LEU A 143 -12.64 -9.52 -6.85
N ASP A 144 -13.42 -9.00 -7.79
CA ASP A 144 -14.31 -9.82 -8.61
C ASP A 144 -13.56 -10.63 -9.68
N SER A 145 -14.17 -11.72 -10.14
CA SER A 145 -13.72 -12.55 -11.27
C SER A 145 -12.39 -13.31 -11.06
N LEU A 146 -11.97 -13.51 -9.81
CA LEU A 146 -10.86 -14.41 -9.48
C LEU A 146 -11.24 -15.88 -9.68
N GLY A 147 -10.30 -16.73 -10.11
CA GLY A 147 -10.51 -18.19 -10.27
C GLY A 147 -10.65 -18.95 -8.93
N GLU A 148 -11.01 -20.25 -9.00
CA GLU A 148 -11.09 -21.13 -7.81
C GLU A 148 -9.74 -21.36 -7.15
N LYS A 149 -8.72 -21.58 -7.97
CA LYS A 149 -7.33 -21.69 -7.52
C LYS A 149 -6.66 -20.35 -7.68
N TRP A 150 -5.76 -20.03 -6.75
CA TRP A 150 -4.92 -18.85 -6.90
C TRP A 150 -4.09 -18.98 -8.17
N ALA A 151 -4.04 -17.89 -8.92
CA ALA A 151 -3.18 -17.70 -10.07
C ALA A 151 -2.78 -16.22 -10.11
N PRO A 152 -1.55 -15.89 -10.56
CA PRO A 152 -1.11 -14.52 -10.62
C PRO A 152 -1.97 -13.73 -11.63
N VAL A 153 -2.38 -12.52 -11.25
CA VAL A 153 -3.06 -11.58 -12.14
C VAL A 153 -2.23 -10.30 -12.16
N LEU A 154 -1.61 -10.02 -13.31
CA LEU A 154 -0.69 -8.89 -13.48
C LEU A 154 -1.35 -7.79 -14.29
N ALA A 155 -1.14 -6.54 -13.89
CA ALA A 155 -1.53 -5.40 -14.70
C ALA A 155 -0.84 -5.42 -16.08
N GLU A 156 -1.61 -5.11 -17.12
CA GLU A 156 -1.06 -5.00 -18.48
C GLU A 156 -0.17 -3.76 -18.61
N GLU A 157 -0.62 -2.65 -18.03
CA GLU A 157 0.06 -1.35 -18.08
C GLU A 157 1.00 -1.13 -16.90
N MET A 158 2.10 -0.43 -17.18
CA MET A 158 2.98 0.11 -16.14
C MET A 158 2.56 1.52 -15.74
N ALA A 159 2.96 1.93 -14.54
CA ALA A 159 2.82 3.32 -14.08
C ALA A 159 4.11 3.78 -13.41
N PHE A 160 4.49 5.03 -13.64
CA PHE A 160 5.57 5.67 -12.89
C PHE A 160 5.27 7.15 -12.70
N SER A 161 5.50 7.67 -11.50
CA SER A 161 5.47 9.10 -11.24
C SER A 161 6.49 9.49 -10.17
N THR A 162 7.19 10.59 -10.43
CA THR A 162 8.13 11.23 -9.50
C THR A 162 7.44 12.16 -8.51
N VAL A 163 6.18 12.51 -8.76
CA VAL A 163 5.32 13.34 -7.91
C VAL A 163 4.07 12.55 -7.53
N TYR A 164 3.32 13.00 -6.53
CA TYR A 164 2.04 12.37 -6.21
C TYR A 164 0.95 12.77 -7.23
N PRO A 165 0.37 11.83 -7.99
CA PRO A 165 -0.59 12.13 -9.05
C PRO A 165 -2.04 12.29 -8.54
N GLY A 166 -2.24 12.46 -7.23
CA GLY A 166 -3.56 12.56 -6.61
C GLY A 166 -4.17 11.21 -6.17
N TYR A 167 -3.56 10.09 -6.53
CA TYR A 167 -3.97 8.74 -6.12
C TYR A 167 -2.77 7.80 -5.98
N VAL A 168 -2.98 6.63 -5.35
CA VAL A 168 -2.01 5.53 -5.32
C VAL A 168 -2.50 4.37 -6.17
N THR A 169 -1.58 3.62 -6.78
CA THR A 169 -1.87 2.43 -7.59
C THR A 169 -0.84 1.34 -7.28
N THR A 170 -1.19 0.07 -7.47
CA THR A 170 -0.25 -1.05 -7.33
C THR A 170 0.39 -1.48 -8.63
N LYS A 171 0.06 -0.85 -9.78
CA LYS A 171 0.73 -1.09 -11.06
C LYS A 171 2.25 -1.03 -10.87
N SER A 172 2.96 -2.00 -11.45
CA SER A 172 4.43 -1.98 -11.48
C SER A 172 4.93 -0.83 -12.34
N GLY A 173 6.08 -0.27 -11.97
CA GLY A 173 6.81 0.68 -12.82
C GLY A 173 7.83 -0.01 -13.72
N PRO A 174 8.55 0.76 -14.55
CA PRO A 174 9.73 0.25 -15.25
C PRO A 174 10.79 -0.19 -14.23
N ARG A 175 11.69 -1.09 -14.62
CA ARG A 175 12.80 -1.47 -13.75
C ARG A 175 13.69 -0.25 -13.48
N ALA A 176 13.86 0.10 -12.20
CA ALA A 176 14.81 1.13 -11.78
C ALA A 176 16.25 0.65 -11.98
N GLU A 177 17.19 1.57 -12.19
CA GLU A 177 18.63 1.20 -12.17
C GLU A 177 19.06 0.85 -10.74
N ASP A 178 20.02 -0.06 -10.61
CA ASP A 178 20.52 -0.49 -9.30
C ASP A 178 21.11 0.69 -8.50
N SER A 179 21.78 1.63 -9.17
CA SER A 179 22.31 2.87 -8.58
C SER A 179 21.24 3.76 -7.95
N ILE A 180 20.03 3.78 -8.53
CA ILE A 180 18.88 4.52 -8.01
C ILE A 180 18.38 3.84 -6.74
N LEU A 181 18.30 2.51 -6.75
CA LEU A 181 17.89 1.71 -5.59
C LEU A 181 18.91 1.83 -4.45
N ASP A 182 20.21 1.86 -4.76
CA ASP A 182 21.29 2.07 -3.80
C ASP A 182 21.21 3.47 -3.14
N ASP A 183 20.93 4.53 -3.91
CA ASP A 183 20.74 5.88 -3.38
C ASP A 183 19.52 5.97 -2.46
N VAL A 184 18.37 5.46 -2.93
CA VAL A 184 17.12 5.45 -2.16
C VAL A 184 17.28 4.66 -0.87
N GLN A 185 17.90 3.47 -0.93
CA GLN A 185 18.19 2.65 0.24
C GLN A 185 19.10 3.41 1.22
N SER A 186 20.20 4.00 0.71
CA SER A 186 21.15 4.76 1.53
C SER A 186 20.47 5.93 2.25
N ARG A 187 19.61 6.69 1.56
CA ARG A 187 18.87 7.80 2.16
C ARG A 187 17.91 7.35 3.25
N ILE A 188 17.18 6.26 3.02
CA ILE A 188 16.29 5.68 4.04
C ILE A 188 17.10 5.21 5.24
N LEU A 189 18.18 4.46 5.03
CA LEU A 189 19.02 3.98 6.12
C LEU A 189 19.64 5.16 6.90
N GLN A 190 20.35 6.07 6.24
CA GLN A 190 21.04 7.20 6.88
C GLN A 190 20.11 8.07 7.73
N ALA A 191 18.93 8.43 7.21
CA ALA A 191 17.97 9.24 7.96
C ALA A 191 17.47 8.56 9.24
N ASN A 192 17.55 7.23 9.31
CA ASN A 192 17.11 6.43 10.45
C ASN A 192 18.27 5.93 11.32
N GLN A 193 19.52 6.11 10.88
CA GLN A 193 20.75 5.74 11.57
C GLN A 193 21.31 6.83 12.50
N CYS A 194 20.68 8.01 12.64
CA CYS A 194 20.94 8.94 13.77
C CYS A 194 20.57 8.35 15.17
N ASN A 195 20.34 7.03 15.25
CA ASN A 195 20.15 6.23 16.46
C ASN A 195 21.01 4.94 16.45
N LEU A 196 21.99 4.80 15.56
CA LEU A 196 23.03 3.76 15.68
C LEU A 196 24.22 4.32 16.48
N PRO A 197 24.85 3.52 17.35
CA PRO A 197 26.05 3.96 18.08
C PRO A 197 27.14 4.34 17.09
N ASP A 198 27.75 5.51 17.32
CA ASP A 198 28.89 6.04 16.57
C ASP A 198 29.91 4.95 16.30
N ASN A 199 30.17 4.65 15.02
CA ASN A 199 31.34 3.90 14.60
C ASN A 199 32.07 4.70 13.53
N ASP A 200 33.14 5.35 13.99
CA ASP A 200 34.37 5.78 13.31
C ASP A 200 34.28 6.43 11.91
N GLU A 201 34.74 7.68 11.85
CA GLU A 201 34.92 8.56 10.69
C GLU A 201 35.93 8.08 9.62
N ALA A 202 36.21 6.78 9.50
CA ALA A 202 37.34 6.28 8.72
C ALA A 202 37.00 5.31 7.57
N SER A 203 35.77 5.27 7.06
CA SER A 203 35.46 4.50 5.84
C SER A 203 34.56 5.24 4.85
N GLN A 204 35.16 5.70 3.75
CA GLN A 204 34.46 6.08 2.52
C GLN A 204 33.99 4.84 1.75
N SER A 205 33.32 3.92 2.45
CA SER A 205 32.61 2.78 1.89
C SER A 205 31.33 2.64 2.70
N HIS A 206 30.18 2.71 2.03
CA HIS A 206 28.86 2.61 2.65
C HIS A 206 28.84 1.55 3.76
N PRO A 207 28.39 1.86 4.99
CA PRO A 207 28.35 0.88 6.07
C PRO A 207 27.59 -0.35 5.59
N GLN A 208 28.27 -1.49 5.57
CA GLN A 208 27.78 -2.71 4.94
C GLN A 208 26.66 -3.28 5.81
N PHE A 209 25.41 -2.95 5.46
CA PHE A 209 24.22 -3.58 6.03
C PHE A 209 24.34 -5.10 5.84
N SER A 210 24.44 -5.85 6.94
CA SER A 210 24.51 -7.31 6.92
C SER A 210 23.11 -7.89 7.16
N PRO A 211 22.37 -8.30 6.11
CA PRO A 211 21.00 -8.77 6.25
C PRO A 211 20.92 -10.08 7.04
N ASP A 212 19.99 -10.18 8.00
CA ASP A 212 19.64 -11.48 8.58
C ASP A 212 18.90 -12.34 7.55
N THR A 213 19.48 -13.46 7.14
CA THR A 213 18.93 -14.36 6.12
C THR A 213 18.01 -15.46 6.68
N THR A 214 17.66 -15.38 7.97
CA THR A 214 16.78 -16.34 8.62
C THR A 214 15.39 -16.36 7.98
N PHE A 215 14.98 -17.55 7.55
CA PHE A 215 13.66 -17.88 7.02
C PHE A 215 13.05 -19.00 7.86
N TYR A 216 11.82 -18.81 8.33
CA TYR A 216 11.13 -19.76 9.22
C TYR A 216 10.15 -20.69 8.49
N GLY A 217 10.07 -20.61 7.16
CA GLY A 217 9.31 -21.57 6.35
C GLY A 217 10.16 -22.77 5.92
N GLU A 218 9.61 -23.58 5.02
CA GLU A 218 10.29 -24.75 4.46
C GLU A 218 11.54 -24.33 3.65
N ALA A 219 12.69 -24.95 3.91
CA ALA A 219 13.94 -24.59 3.23
C ALA A 219 13.88 -24.79 1.70
N SER A 220 12.99 -25.66 1.22
CA SER A 220 12.75 -25.92 -0.21
C SER A 220 11.75 -24.96 -0.88
N ASP A 221 11.21 -23.98 -0.14
CA ASP A 221 10.26 -23.01 -0.69
C ASP A 221 10.93 -22.13 -1.75
N ASP A 222 10.49 -22.28 -3.00
CA ASP A 222 11.03 -21.60 -4.18
C ASP A 222 10.32 -20.28 -4.51
N ASN A 223 9.39 -19.83 -3.65
CA ASN A 223 8.70 -18.56 -3.81
C ASN A 223 9.70 -17.39 -3.85
N LEU A 224 9.42 -16.39 -4.70
CA LEU A 224 10.29 -15.22 -4.88
C LEU A 224 10.67 -14.55 -3.55
N PHE A 225 9.69 -14.32 -2.66
CA PHE A 225 9.95 -13.63 -1.39
C PHE A 225 10.70 -14.51 -0.41
N ALA A 226 10.47 -15.82 -0.40
CA ALA A 226 11.25 -16.76 0.41
C ALA A 226 12.75 -16.71 0.02
N ARG A 227 13.03 -16.68 -1.29
CA ARG A 227 14.40 -16.53 -1.82
C ARG A 227 15.03 -15.18 -1.49
N ILE A 228 14.27 -14.08 -1.53
CA ILE A 228 14.73 -12.76 -1.08
C ILE A 228 15.06 -12.77 0.42
N VAL A 229 14.18 -13.33 1.27
CA VAL A 229 14.42 -13.43 2.72
C VAL A 229 15.70 -14.22 3.02
N ARG A 230 15.94 -15.31 2.29
CA ARG A 230 17.17 -16.12 2.40
C ARG A 230 18.42 -15.48 1.78
N GLY A 231 18.30 -14.31 1.15
CA GLY A 231 19.43 -13.61 0.53
C GLY A 231 19.98 -14.28 -0.73
N GLU A 232 19.17 -15.13 -1.39
CA GLU A 232 19.57 -15.80 -2.64
C GLU A 232 19.48 -14.88 -3.87
N LEU A 233 18.82 -13.73 -3.73
CA LEU A 233 18.56 -12.76 -4.78
C LEU A 233 19.07 -11.38 -4.34
N GLN A 234 19.42 -10.55 -5.33
CA GLN A 234 19.75 -9.15 -5.10
C GLN A 234 18.55 -8.44 -4.45
N GLN A 235 18.83 -7.63 -3.44
CA GLN A 235 17.81 -6.98 -2.61
C GLN A 235 18.33 -5.68 -2.02
N TRP A 236 17.42 -4.73 -1.85
CA TRP A 236 17.69 -3.43 -1.22
C TRP A 236 16.88 -3.31 0.05
N ARG A 237 17.33 -3.98 1.12
CA ARG A 237 16.65 -3.98 2.42
C ARG A 237 16.77 -2.61 3.08
N VAL A 238 15.65 -2.13 3.60
CA VAL A 238 15.56 -0.82 4.28
C VAL A 238 15.21 -0.95 5.76
N TRP A 239 14.68 -2.10 6.16
CA TRP A 239 14.30 -2.40 7.54
C TRP A 239 14.07 -3.91 7.71
N GLU A 240 14.35 -4.43 8.89
CA GLU A 240 13.99 -5.79 9.28
C GLU A 240 13.80 -5.89 10.79
N ASP A 241 13.03 -6.89 11.22
CA ASP A 241 12.97 -7.34 12.60
C ASP A 241 13.13 -8.88 12.65
N ARG A 242 12.87 -9.45 13.83
CA ARG A 242 12.94 -10.89 14.06
C ARG A 242 12.05 -11.70 13.12
N ASP A 243 10.89 -11.18 12.74
CA ASP A 243 9.80 -11.90 12.07
C ASP A 243 9.52 -11.37 10.65
N HIS A 244 10.03 -10.20 10.25
CA HIS A 244 9.70 -9.50 9.02
C HIS A 244 10.91 -8.83 8.36
N VAL A 245 10.80 -8.61 7.05
CA VAL A 245 11.80 -7.95 6.21
C VAL A 245 11.09 -6.93 5.30
N ALA A 246 11.70 -5.76 5.10
CA ALA A 246 11.26 -4.75 4.15
C ALA A 246 12.36 -4.39 3.15
N PHE A 247 12.02 -4.38 1.86
CA PHE A 247 12.96 -4.11 0.77
C PHE A 247 12.32 -3.30 -0.36
N LEU A 248 13.13 -2.51 -1.07
CA LEU A 248 12.68 -1.77 -2.25
C LEU A 248 12.35 -2.75 -3.38
N THR A 249 11.24 -2.52 -4.07
CA THR A 249 10.98 -3.24 -5.33
C THR A 249 11.86 -2.66 -6.45
N PRO A 250 12.43 -3.51 -7.32
CA PRO A 250 13.13 -3.03 -8.51
C PRO A 250 12.19 -2.46 -9.58
N PHE A 251 10.86 -2.62 -9.43
CA PHE A 251 9.84 -2.09 -10.35
C PHE A 251 8.97 -1.02 -9.68
N PRO A 252 9.56 0.04 -9.10
CA PRO A 252 8.81 1.04 -8.36
C PRO A 252 7.93 1.87 -9.31
N ASN A 253 6.67 2.06 -8.98
CA ASN A 253 5.85 3.10 -9.63
C ASN A 253 6.08 4.50 -9.04
N THR A 254 6.79 4.59 -7.92
CA THR A 254 7.28 5.83 -7.35
C THR A 254 8.51 5.56 -6.49
N LEU A 255 9.41 6.53 -6.36
CA LEU A 255 10.67 6.33 -5.65
C LEU A 255 10.43 5.97 -4.18
N GLY A 256 11.07 4.91 -3.70
CA GLY A 256 10.90 4.40 -2.33
C GLY A 256 9.79 3.36 -2.15
N TYR A 257 9.12 2.91 -3.22
CA TYR A 257 8.17 1.80 -3.15
C TYR A 257 8.84 0.59 -2.50
N THR A 258 8.33 0.23 -1.32
CA THR A 258 8.85 -0.84 -0.48
C THR A 258 7.84 -1.95 -0.30
N VAL A 259 8.31 -3.19 -0.23
CA VAL A 259 7.50 -4.37 0.07
C VAL A 259 7.91 -4.90 1.43
N VAL A 260 6.93 -5.13 2.32
CA VAL A 260 7.13 -5.73 3.64
C VAL A 260 6.57 -7.15 3.63
N VAL A 261 7.36 -8.12 4.07
CA VAL A 261 7.02 -9.54 4.08
C VAL A 261 7.38 -10.18 5.42
N PRO A 262 6.61 -11.17 5.92
CA PRO A 262 7.07 -12.05 6.99
C PRO A 262 8.23 -12.93 6.54
N ARG A 263 9.02 -13.42 7.49
CA ARG A 263 10.09 -14.42 7.30
C ARG A 263 9.56 -15.85 7.18
N THR A 264 8.25 -16.04 7.21
CA THR A 264 7.60 -17.33 6.96
C THR A 264 6.55 -17.17 5.87
N HIS A 265 6.36 -18.21 5.07
CA HIS A 265 5.40 -18.18 3.97
C HIS A 265 3.97 -18.27 4.52
N LEU A 266 3.27 -17.13 4.50
CA LEU A 266 1.86 -17.02 4.83
C LEU A 266 1.03 -16.75 3.57
N SER A 267 -0.28 -17.03 3.64
CA SER A 267 -1.24 -16.77 2.56
C SER A 267 -1.18 -15.31 2.06
N SER A 268 -1.20 -15.12 0.73
CA SER A 268 -1.33 -13.79 0.13
C SER A 268 -2.67 -13.11 0.38
N ASP A 269 -3.70 -13.86 0.79
CA ASP A 269 -4.97 -13.29 1.26
C ASP A 269 -4.80 -12.76 2.68
N ILE A 270 -4.45 -11.48 2.78
CA ILE A 270 -4.19 -10.76 4.03
C ILE A 270 -5.33 -10.89 5.04
N PHE A 271 -6.59 -10.94 4.57
CA PHE A 271 -7.76 -10.99 5.42
C PHE A 271 -8.05 -12.40 5.94
N SER A 272 -7.46 -13.43 5.34
CA SER A 272 -7.48 -14.81 5.85
C SER A 272 -6.44 -15.10 6.95
N LEU A 273 -5.43 -14.24 7.10
CA LEU A 273 -4.36 -14.44 8.08
C LEU A 273 -4.88 -14.47 9.53
N PRO A 274 -4.24 -15.22 10.45
CA PRO A 274 -4.47 -15.07 11.87
C PRO A 274 -4.34 -13.62 12.31
N THR A 275 -5.18 -13.17 13.24
CA THR A 275 -5.24 -11.75 13.66
C THR A 275 -3.89 -11.21 14.11
N ASN A 276 -3.10 -12.01 14.82
CA ASN A 276 -1.78 -11.60 15.28
C ASN A 276 -0.80 -11.34 14.13
N ASP A 277 -0.76 -12.22 13.13
CA ASP A 277 0.13 -12.07 11.97
C ASP A 277 -0.30 -10.88 11.10
N TYR A 278 -1.61 -10.73 10.90
CA TYR A 278 -2.21 -9.59 10.21
C TYR A 278 -1.82 -8.24 10.85
N ILE A 279 -1.97 -8.12 12.17
CA ILE A 279 -1.67 -6.87 12.88
C ILE A 279 -0.18 -6.59 12.89
N LYS A 280 0.67 -7.57 13.22
CA LYS A 280 2.11 -7.40 13.22
C LYS A 280 2.62 -6.92 11.86
N LEU A 281 2.21 -7.58 10.78
CA LEU A 281 2.62 -7.23 9.43
C LEU A 281 2.23 -5.79 9.05
N LEU A 282 1.02 -5.34 9.41
CA LEU A 282 0.58 -3.97 9.15
C LEU A 282 1.25 -2.93 10.05
N GLN A 283 1.57 -3.28 11.30
CA GLN A 283 2.38 -2.43 12.18
C GLN A 283 3.80 -2.26 11.62
N CYS A 284 4.43 -3.34 11.13
CA CYS A 284 5.71 -3.27 10.43
C CYS A 284 5.60 -2.35 9.21
N ALA A 285 4.51 -2.45 8.42
CA ALA A 285 4.29 -1.55 7.29
C ALA A 285 4.14 -0.08 7.69
N LYS A 286 3.46 0.23 8.81
CA LYS A 286 3.40 1.59 9.36
C LYS A 286 4.80 2.09 9.75
N THR A 287 5.58 1.27 10.47
CA THR A 287 6.97 1.59 10.84
C THR A 287 7.81 1.88 9.60
N VAL A 288 7.81 0.99 8.62
CA VAL A 288 8.52 1.14 7.35
C VAL A 288 8.10 2.41 6.61
N GLY A 289 6.80 2.70 6.56
CA GLY A 289 6.28 3.93 5.99
C GLY A 289 6.83 5.19 6.67
N MET A 290 6.94 5.21 7.99
CA MET A 290 7.55 6.33 8.73
C MET A 290 9.05 6.49 8.40
N LEU A 291 9.80 5.38 8.29
CA LEU A 291 11.22 5.40 7.95
C LEU A 291 11.45 5.97 6.55
N ILE A 292 10.64 5.53 5.58
CA ILE A 292 10.65 6.00 4.20
C ILE A 292 10.29 7.47 4.11
N ARG A 293 9.21 7.88 4.80
CA ARG A 293 8.76 9.28 4.84
C ARG A 293 9.86 10.20 5.34
N LYS A 294 10.58 9.79 6.39
CA LYS A 294 11.73 10.53 6.92
C LYS A 294 12.89 10.56 5.93
N GLY A 295 13.30 9.41 5.38
CA GLY A 295 14.47 9.30 4.52
C GLY A 295 14.34 9.96 3.16
N LEU A 296 13.13 10.00 2.62
CA LEU A 296 12.84 10.58 1.32
C LEU A 296 12.14 11.94 1.40
N ASN A 297 11.86 12.43 2.61
CA ASN A 297 11.13 13.66 2.87
C ASN A 297 9.79 13.72 2.10
N THR A 298 9.02 12.64 2.16
CA THR A 298 7.70 12.58 1.51
C THR A 298 6.64 13.21 2.40
N GLU A 299 5.51 13.61 1.81
CA GLU A 299 4.41 14.18 2.58
C GLU A 299 3.71 13.10 3.42
N GLY A 300 3.69 11.86 2.90
CA GLY A 300 3.10 10.71 3.57
C GLY A 300 3.48 9.38 2.94
N PHE A 301 2.68 8.36 3.23
CA PHE A 301 2.72 7.05 2.56
C PHE A 301 1.33 6.41 2.57
N ALA A 302 1.11 5.46 1.66
CA ALA A 302 -0.03 4.56 1.65
C ALA A 302 0.41 3.13 1.98
N ILE A 303 -0.50 2.36 2.55
CA ILE A 303 -0.35 0.93 2.80
C ILE A 303 -1.33 0.20 1.92
N VAL A 304 -0.86 -0.72 1.08
CA VAL A 304 -1.72 -1.47 0.15
C VAL A 304 -1.50 -2.97 0.29
N CYS A 305 -2.59 -3.72 0.43
CA CYS A 305 -2.60 -5.18 0.47
C CYS A 305 -3.47 -5.70 -0.68
N GLU A 306 -2.90 -6.54 -1.54
CA GLU A 306 -3.54 -7.01 -2.76
C GLU A 306 -3.45 -8.53 -2.94
N GLY A 307 -2.23 -9.09 -2.85
CA GLY A 307 -2.03 -10.54 -2.78
C GLY A 307 -2.23 -11.32 -4.09
N MET A 308 -2.18 -10.65 -5.25
CA MET A 308 -2.48 -11.28 -6.54
C MET A 308 -1.29 -11.34 -7.52
N GLU A 309 -0.20 -10.62 -7.26
CA GLU A 309 1.02 -10.74 -8.08
C GLU A 309 1.89 -11.91 -7.64
N ILE A 310 2.02 -12.10 -6.33
CA ILE A 310 2.85 -13.13 -5.69
C ILE A 310 2.04 -13.77 -4.57
N ASP A 311 1.95 -15.11 -4.57
CA ASP A 311 1.26 -15.86 -3.52
C ASP A 311 2.15 -15.99 -2.29
N TYR A 312 2.25 -14.90 -1.53
CA TYR A 312 2.96 -14.80 -0.26
C TYR A 312 2.42 -13.57 0.46
N ALA A 313 2.17 -13.58 1.77
CA ALA A 313 1.67 -12.41 2.49
C ALA A 313 2.62 -11.22 2.33
N HIS A 314 2.14 -10.10 1.78
CA HIS A 314 2.97 -8.92 1.59
C HIS A 314 2.17 -7.64 1.65
N VAL A 315 2.85 -6.58 2.07
CA VAL A 315 2.29 -5.24 2.15
C VAL A 315 3.13 -4.28 1.32
N LYS A 316 2.47 -3.55 0.45
CA LYS A 316 3.07 -2.52 -0.41
C LYS A 316 3.02 -1.19 0.33
N VAL A 317 4.17 -0.63 0.65
CA VAL A 317 4.30 0.71 1.24
C VAL A 317 4.67 1.67 0.12
N ILE A 318 3.72 2.53 -0.26
CA ILE A 318 3.84 3.43 -1.40
C ILE A 318 4.03 4.87 -0.90
N PRO A 319 5.20 5.48 -1.09
CA PRO A 319 5.44 6.86 -0.67
C PRO A 319 4.53 7.86 -1.38
N VAL A 320 4.05 8.86 -0.64
CA VAL A 320 3.27 9.98 -1.17
C VAL A 320 4.18 11.20 -1.22
N HIS A 321 4.83 11.39 -2.38
CA HIS A 321 5.71 12.52 -2.65
C HIS A 321 4.93 13.85 -2.71
N ALA A 322 5.67 14.94 -2.92
CA ALA A 322 5.07 16.25 -3.15
C ALA A 322 4.16 16.23 -4.38
N THR A 323 3.07 16.98 -4.31
CA THR A 323 2.18 17.19 -5.44
C THR A 323 2.81 18.20 -6.42
N SER A 324 2.60 18.02 -7.73
CA SER A 324 3.01 19.04 -8.71
C SER A 324 2.13 20.29 -8.62
N ALA A 325 2.71 21.48 -8.84
CA ALA A 325 1.96 22.73 -8.93
C ALA A 325 0.96 22.75 -10.11
N SER A 326 1.16 21.91 -11.12
CA SER A 326 0.30 21.77 -12.30
C SER A 326 -0.50 20.45 -12.26
N MET A 327 -0.99 20.04 -11.09
CA MET A 327 -1.71 18.78 -10.97
C MET A 327 -3.04 18.85 -11.70
N GLU A 328 -3.17 18.06 -12.77
CA GLU A 328 -4.42 17.87 -13.49
C GLU A 328 -5.47 17.17 -12.60
N PRO A 329 -6.77 17.42 -12.84
CA PRO A 329 -7.83 16.66 -12.21
C PRO A 329 -7.67 15.16 -12.43
N VAL A 330 -7.90 14.37 -11.38
CA VAL A 330 -7.85 12.92 -11.48
C VAL A 330 -9.11 12.43 -12.19
N GLU A 331 -8.99 12.03 -13.46
CA GLU A 331 -10.13 11.46 -14.20
C GLU A 331 -10.70 10.23 -13.48
N PRO A 332 -12.02 10.11 -13.28
CA PRO A 332 -12.62 8.95 -12.63
C PRO A 332 -12.36 7.65 -13.40
N MET A 333 -12.26 6.54 -12.67
CA MET A 333 -12.02 5.20 -13.23
C MET A 333 -12.89 4.16 -12.54
N TYR A 334 -13.68 3.44 -13.33
CA TYR A 334 -14.42 2.25 -12.88
C TYR A 334 -13.87 1.01 -13.57
N MET A 335 -13.69 -0.05 -12.80
CA MET A 335 -13.26 -1.36 -13.29
C MET A 335 -14.39 -2.34 -12.98
N GLU A 336 -14.98 -2.93 -14.01
CA GLU A 336 -16.04 -3.93 -13.82
C GLU A 336 -15.50 -5.20 -13.15
N ARG A 337 -14.24 -5.55 -13.46
CA ARG A 337 -13.53 -6.71 -12.92
C ARG A 337 -12.14 -6.29 -12.46
N TYR A 338 -11.55 -7.05 -11.53
CA TYR A 338 -10.20 -6.80 -11.07
C TYR A 338 -9.17 -6.98 -12.21
N PRO A 339 -8.41 -5.93 -12.59
CA PRO A 339 -7.54 -5.97 -13.77
C PRO A 339 -6.07 -6.30 -13.46
N GLY A 340 -5.76 -6.85 -12.28
CA GLY A 340 -4.38 -7.11 -11.86
C GLY A 340 -3.65 -5.93 -11.19
N PHE A 341 -4.38 -4.87 -10.83
CA PHE A 341 -3.92 -3.82 -9.92
C PHE A 341 -5.09 -3.24 -9.12
N VAL A 342 -4.80 -2.57 -8.01
CA VAL A 342 -5.76 -1.76 -7.25
C VAL A 342 -5.30 -0.32 -7.14
N THR A 343 -6.24 0.59 -6.88
CA THR A 343 -5.96 2.03 -6.85
C THR A 343 -6.89 2.75 -5.86
N SER A 344 -6.45 3.91 -5.36
CA SER A 344 -7.31 4.84 -4.61
C SER A 344 -8.01 5.87 -5.51
N ARG A 345 -7.83 5.76 -6.83
CA ARG A 345 -8.46 6.64 -7.81
C ARG A 345 -9.99 6.50 -7.70
N PRO A 346 -10.76 7.59 -7.56
CA PRO A 346 -12.21 7.50 -7.46
C PRO A 346 -12.82 7.00 -8.77
N GLY A 347 -13.95 6.30 -8.66
CA GLY A 347 -14.82 6.01 -9.79
C GLY A 347 -15.83 7.13 -10.08
N PRO A 348 -16.64 7.00 -11.13
CA PRO A 348 -17.77 7.88 -11.33
C PRO A 348 -18.79 7.72 -10.18
N PRO A 349 -19.55 8.78 -9.83
CA PRO A 349 -20.63 8.67 -8.85
C PRO A 349 -21.65 7.59 -9.26
N VAL A 350 -22.10 6.80 -8.29
CA VAL A 350 -23.13 5.78 -8.51
C VAL A 350 -24.52 6.28 -8.10
N SER A 351 -25.57 5.65 -8.63
CA SER A 351 -26.95 6.00 -8.26
C SER A 351 -27.27 5.60 -6.82
N VAL A 352 -28.26 6.28 -6.24
CA VAL A 352 -28.79 5.94 -4.92
C VAL A 352 -29.35 4.51 -4.92
N ASP A 353 -30.08 4.11 -5.96
CA ASP A 353 -30.62 2.75 -6.09
C ASP A 353 -29.52 1.68 -6.09
N TYR A 354 -28.38 1.95 -6.73
CA TYR A 354 -27.23 1.05 -6.68
C TYR A 354 -26.71 0.93 -5.24
N LEU A 355 -26.49 2.05 -4.55
CA LEU A 355 -26.02 2.05 -3.17
C LEU A 355 -27.00 1.33 -2.23
N ASP A 356 -28.30 1.53 -2.38
CA ASP A 356 -29.35 0.84 -1.60
C ASP A 356 -29.32 -0.67 -1.85
N SER A 357 -29.15 -1.09 -3.11
CA SER A 357 -29.06 -2.51 -3.44
C SER A 357 -27.86 -3.18 -2.77
N ILE A 358 -26.70 -2.52 -2.76
CA ILE A 358 -25.49 -3.04 -2.13
C ILE A 358 -25.58 -2.97 -0.60
N GLU A 359 -26.11 -1.89 -0.04
CA GLU A 359 -26.30 -1.76 1.41
C GLU A 359 -27.20 -2.88 1.93
N SER A 360 -28.29 -3.21 1.23
CA SER A 360 -29.21 -4.28 1.63
C SER A 360 -28.52 -5.65 1.78
N LEU A 361 -27.41 -5.87 1.07
CA LEU A 361 -26.60 -7.08 1.16
C LEU A 361 -25.57 -7.01 2.29
N LEU A 362 -25.00 -5.82 2.52
CA LEU A 362 -23.81 -5.59 3.35
C LEU A 362 -24.09 -5.05 4.75
N LYS A 363 -25.32 -4.62 5.05
CA LYS A 363 -25.68 -4.06 6.35
C LYS A 363 -25.48 -5.10 7.45
N MET A 364 -24.70 -4.74 8.47
CA MET A 364 -24.46 -5.58 9.63
C MET A 364 -25.53 -5.33 10.70
N GLN A 365 -25.96 -6.40 11.38
CA GLN A 365 -26.95 -6.33 12.47
C GLN A 365 -26.34 -5.86 13.78
#